data_AF-A0A6A3TJK4-F1
#
_entry.id   AF-A0A6A3TJK4-F1
#
_cell.length_a   1.000
_cell.length_b   1.000
_cell.length_c   1.000
_cell.angle_alpha   90.00
_cell.angle_beta   90.00
_cell.angle_gamma   90.00
#
_symmetry.space_group_name_H-M   'P 1'
#
loop_
_entity.id
_entity.type
_entity.pdbx_description
1 polymer ?
#
loop_
_entity_poly.entity_id
_entity_poly.type
_entity_poly.pdbx_seq_one_letter_code
_entity_poly.pdbx_strand_id
1 'polypeptide(L)'
;MLPLSPVVALSAILEDQEQVLDRVRRDVHELLVAVELKRQMRVRHRLSAACLGSPHLSAWTLLYEYGTDEKLLNVTTLTRAAFDELLARFAPF
;
A
#
# COMPACT_ATOMS: atom_id res chain seq x y z
N MET A 1 23.68 -52.50 -8.34
CA MET A 1 23.25 -51.31 -7.58
C MET A 1 24.44 -50.85 -6.74
N LEU A 2 25.17 -49.82 -7.20
CA LEU A 2 26.33 -49.30 -6.47
C LEU A 2 25.85 -48.36 -5.36
N PRO A 3 26.40 -48.42 -4.14
CA PRO A 3 26.02 -47.53 -3.06
C PRO A 3 26.50 -46.11 -3.39
N LEU A 4 25.60 -45.14 -3.32
CA LEU A 4 25.95 -43.72 -3.43
C LEU A 4 27.05 -43.41 -2.42
N SER A 5 28.20 -42.95 -2.92
CA SER A 5 29.32 -42.52 -2.08
C SER A 5 28.83 -41.47 -1.06
N PRO A 6 29.25 -41.53 0.21
CA PRO A 6 28.82 -40.57 1.24
C PRO A 6 29.10 -39.11 0.86
N VAL A 7 30.07 -38.87 -0.03
CA VAL A 7 30.37 -37.53 -0.59
C VAL A 7 29.24 -37.02 -1.49
N VAL A 8 28.58 -37.89 -2.25
CA VAL A 8 27.44 -37.54 -3.10
C VAL A 8 26.19 -37.27 -2.26
N ALA A 9 26.00 -38.01 -1.17
CA ALA A 9 24.93 -37.74 -0.23
C ALA A 9 25.11 -36.40 0.49
N LEU A 10 26.33 -36.08 0.92
CA LEU A 10 26.65 -34.81 1.57
C LEU A 10 26.47 -33.59 0.66
N SER A 11 26.85 -33.70 -0.62
CA SER A 11 26.64 -32.61 -1.60
C SER A 11 25.15 -32.36 -1.85
N ALA A 12 24.36 -33.41 -2.04
CA ALA A 12 22.91 -33.28 -2.20
C ALA A 12 22.23 -32.63 -0.97
N ILE A 13 22.70 -32.96 0.25
CA ILE A 13 22.20 -32.33 1.48
C ILE A 13 22.58 -30.84 1.53
N LEU A 14 23.82 -30.48 1.17
CA LEU A 14 24.26 -29.08 1.17
C LEU A 14 23.49 -28.24 0.15
N GLU A 15 23.24 -28.78 -1.04
CA GLU A 15 22.41 -28.13 -2.07
C GLU A 15 20.97 -27.93 -1.60
N ASP A 16 20.37 -28.93 -0.94
CA ASP A 16 19.03 -28.81 -0.37
C ASP A 16 18.97 -27.74 0.73
N GLN A 17 19.98 -27.69 1.61
CA GLN A 17 20.07 -26.65 2.64
C GLN A 17 20.21 -25.25 2.03
N GLU A 18 21.00 -25.10 0.97
CA GLU A 18 21.15 -23.83 0.27
C GLU A 18 19.83 -23.36 -0.36
N GLN A 19 19.08 -24.28 -0.98
CA GLN A 19 17.76 -23.98 -1.53
C GLN A 19 16.76 -23.57 -0.44
N VAL A 20 16.79 -24.22 0.72
CA VAL A 20 15.95 -23.85 1.86
C VAL A 20 16.31 -22.47 2.38
N LEU A 21 17.59 -22.16 2.53
CA LEU A 21 18.04 -20.82 2.96
C LEU A 21 17.61 -19.73 1.99
N ASP A 22 17.70 -19.99 0.68
CA ASP A 22 17.27 -19.04 -0.33
C ASP A 22 15.75 -18.82 -0.33
N ARG A 23 14.96 -19.85 -0.04
CA ARG A 23 13.51 -19.70 0.17
C ARG A 23 13.23 -18.81 1.37
N VAL A 24 13.83 -19.11 2.52
CA VAL A 24 13.65 -18.33 3.75
C VAL A 24 14.08 -16.87 3.55
N ARG A 25 15.19 -16.61 2.85
CA ARG A 25 15.64 -15.25 2.52
C ARG A 25 14.61 -14.49 1.68
N ARG A 26 14.01 -15.14 0.68
CA ARG A 26 12.94 -14.53 -0.13
C ARG A 26 11.72 -14.22 0.74
N ASP A 27 11.27 -15.16 1.54
CA ASP A 27 10.09 -14.97 2.41
C ASP A 27 10.30 -13.82 3.41
N VAL A 28 11.49 -13.74 4.02
CA VAL A 28 11.86 -12.63 4.92
C VAL A 28 11.88 -11.30 4.16
N HIS A 29 12.43 -11.27 2.95
CA HIS A 29 12.46 -10.06 2.13
C HIS A 29 11.05 -9.57 1.79
N GLU A 30 10.15 -10.47 1.36
CA GLU A 30 8.75 -10.14 1.08
C GLU A 30 8.03 -9.61 2.31
N LEU A 31 8.24 -10.22 3.48
CA LEU A 31 7.69 -9.73 4.74
C LEU A 31 8.22 -8.34 5.11
N LEU A 32 9.51 -8.08 4.93
CA LEU A 32 10.10 -6.75 5.17
C LEU A 32 9.49 -5.69 4.24
N VAL A 33 9.35 -6.01 2.96
CA VAL A 33 8.69 -5.13 1.98
C VAL A 33 7.24 -4.86 2.36
N ALA A 34 6.48 -5.89 2.75
CA ALA A 34 5.09 -5.75 3.16
C ALA A 34 4.94 -4.89 4.43
N VAL A 35 5.83 -5.08 5.41
CA VAL A 35 5.86 -4.27 6.64
C VAL A 35 6.17 -2.80 6.33
N GLU A 36 7.18 -2.53 5.50
CA GLU A 36 7.53 -1.16 5.14
C GLU A 36 6.42 -0.51 4.30
N LEU A 37 5.81 -1.23 3.36
CA LEU A 37 4.67 -0.74 2.59
C LEU A 37 3.49 -0.40 3.51
N LYS A 38 3.17 -1.26 4.47
CA LYS A 38 2.12 -1.00 5.47
C LYS A 38 2.48 0.19 6.37
N ARG A 39 3.75 0.36 6.73
CA ARG A 39 4.25 1.52 7.48
C ARG A 39 4.12 2.80 6.66
N GLN A 40 4.53 2.78 5.40
CA GLN A 40 4.43 3.91 4.47
C GLN A 40 2.98 4.29 4.22
N MET A 41 2.10 3.30 3.98
CA MET A 41 0.66 3.53 3.96
C MET A 41 0.25 4.22 5.25
N ARG A 42 0.59 3.66 6.43
CA ARG A 42 0.30 4.25 7.76
C ARG A 42 0.79 5.66 7.99
N VAL A 43 1.93 6.01 7.44
CA VAL A 43 2.48 7.36 7.50
C VAL A 43 1.73 8.28 6.51
N ARG A 44 1.40 7.79 5.31
CA ARG A 44 0.66 8.55 4.29
C ARG A 44 -0.81 8.79 4.67
N HIS A 45 -1.44 7.86 5.40
CA HIS A 45 -2.73 8.08 6.07
C HIS A 45 -2.61 8.69 7.47
N ARG A 46 -1.39 8.95 7.93
CA ARG A 46 -1.05 9.93 8.99
C ARG A 46 -0.65 11.27 8.37
N LEU A 47 -1.35 11.70 7.32
CA LEU A 47 -1.70 13.12 7.27
C LEU A 47 -2.50 13.37 8.55
N SER A 48 -1.80 13.69 9.64
CA SER A 48 -2.43 14.09 10.88
C SER A 48 -3.44 15.17 10.52
N ALA A 49 -4.63 15.17 11.12
CA ALA A 49 -5.61 16.24 10.89
C ALA A 49 -4.99 17.65 11.02
N ALA A 50 -3.90 17.78 11.80
CA ALA A 50 -3.07 18.97 11.92
C ALA A 50 -2.34 19.45 10.63
N CYS A 51 -2.16 18.58 9.63
CA CYS A 51 -1.57 18.89 8.32
C CYS A 51 -2.64 19.08 7.24
N LEU A 52 -3.89 18.71 7.52
CA LEU A 52 -5.01 19.11 6.69
C LEU A 52 -5.21 20.59 6.95
N GLY A 53 -4.98 21.42 5.92
CA GLY A 53 -5.37 22.82 5.97
C GLY A 53 -6.85 22.94 6.31
N SER A 54 -7.26 24.12 6.75
CA SER A 54 -8.65 24.33 7.13
C SER A 54 -9.61 23.82 6.04
N PRO A 55 -10.66 23.03 6.37
CA PRO A 55 -11.51 22.39 5.36
C PRO A 55 -12.06 23.36 4.32
N HIS A 56 -12.43 24.57 4.76
CA HIS A 56 -12.91 25.68 3.90
C HIS A 56 -11.85 26.26 2.96
N LEU A 57 -10.57 25.97 3.19
CA LEU A 57 -9.45 26.36 2.33
C LEU A 57 -8.96 25.19 1.46
N SER A 58 -9.58 24.01 1.57
CA SER A 58 -9.21 22.89 0.71
C SER A 58 -9.57 23.21 -0.73
N ALA A 59 -8.68 22.85 -1.66
CA ALA A 59 -8.94 23.03 -3.09
C ALA A 59 -10.26 22.34 -3.52
N TRP A 60 -10.63 21.26 -2.84
CA TRP A 60 -11.88 20.53 -3.05
C TRP A 60 -13.10 21.35 -2.63
N THR A 61 -13.06 22.01 -1.46
CA THR A 61 -14.15 22.87 -0.99
C THR A 61 -14.30 24.11 -1.85
N LEU A 62 -13.19 24.75 -2.25
CA LEU A 62 -13.25 25.90 -3.18
C LEU A 62 -13.81 25.50 -4.55
N LEU A 63 -13.40 24.35 -5.07
CA LEU A 63 -13.92 23.84 -6.34
C LEU A 63 -15.40 23.46 -6.24
N TYR A 64 -15.84 22.93 -5.10
CA TYR A 64 -17.24 22.60 -4.84
C TYR A 64 -18.11 23.85 -4.66
N GLU A 65 -17.62 24.89 -3.97
CA GLU A 65 -18.38 26.13 -3.74
C GLU A 65 -18.49 26.98 -5.01
N TYR A 66 -17.38 27.17 -5.73
CA TYR A 66 -17.31 28.14 -6.84
C TYR A 66 -17.24 27.49 -8.24
N GLY A 67 -16.99 26.19 -8.33
CA GLY A 67 -16.93 25.47 -9.60
C GLY A 67 -18.31 25.11 -10.16
N THR A 68 -18.36 24.64 -11.40
CA THR A 68 -19.54 24.00 -11.99
C THR A 68 -19.34 22.50 -12.00
N ASP A 69 -20.41 21.71 -12.16
CA ASP A 69 -20.31 20.23 -12.25
C ASP A 69 -19.35 19.78 -13.34
N GLU A 70 -19.34 20.47 -14.48
CA GLU A 70 -18.40 20.20 -15.56
C GLU A 70 -16.93 20.37 -15.13
N LYS A 71 -16.62 21.44 -14.39
CA LYS A 71 -15.26 21.69 -13.88
C LYS A 71 -14.89 20.73 -12.75
N LEU A 72 -15.82 20.47 -11.83
CA LEU A 72 -15.62 19.51 -10.75
C LEU A 72 -15.33 18.12 -11.32
N LEU A 73 -16.12 17.68 -12.30
CA LEU A 73 -15.94 16.39 -12.97
C LEU A 73 -14.63 16.33 -13.74
N ASN A 74 -14.25 17.38 -14.46
CA ASN A 74 -12.98 17.39 -15.21
C ASN A 74 -11.74 17.39 -14.29
N VAL A 75 -11.83 18.01 -13.11
CA VAL A 75 -10.70 18.12 -12.17
C VAL A 75 -10.61 16.90 -11.26
N THR A 76 -11.75 16.35 -10.83
CA THR A 76 -11.82 15.32 -9.79
C THR A 76 -12.32 13.98 -10.28
N THR A 77 -12.87 13.90 -11.49
CA THR A 77 -13.62 12.75 -12.03
C THR A 77 -14.86 12.37 -11.23
N LEU A 78 -15.34 13.24 -10.34
CA LEU A 78 -16.55 13.07 -9.54
C LEU A 78 -17.63 14.11 -9.89
N THR A 79 -18.89 13.69 -9.80
CA THR A 79 -20.03 14.61 -9.78
C THR A 79 -20.19 15.19 -8.36
N ARG A 80 -20.88 16.34 -8.23
CA ARG A 80 -21.21 16.91 -6.91
C ARG A 80 -21.96 15.91 -6.04
N ALA A 81 -22.96 15.22 -6.60
CA ALA A 81 -23.74 14.23 -5.87
C ALA A 81 -22.90 13.07 -5.32
N ALA A 82 -21.95 12.55 -6.11
CA ALA A 82 -21.03 11.50 -5.65
C ALA A 82 -20.06 12.01 -4.56
N PHE A 83 -19.64 13.28 -4.67
CA PHE A 83 -18.81 13.92 -3.64
C PHE A 83 -19.59 14.13 -2.33
N ASP A 84 -20.87 14.51 -2.40
CA ASP A 84 -21.74 14.66 -1.22
C ASP A 84 -21.97 13.31 -0.51
N GLU A 85 -22.20 12.23 -1.27
CA GLU A 85 -22.30 10.88 -0.71
C GLU A 85 -21.00 10.49 0.01
N LEU A 86 -19.86 10.83 -0.56
CA LEU A 86 -18.56 10.58 0.03
C LEU A 86 -18.37 11.39 1.32
N LEU A 87 -18.69 12.68 1.31
CA LEU A 87 -18.66 13.52 2.51
C LEU A 87 -19.56 12.96 3.62
N ALA A 88 -20.79 12.55 3.30
CA ALA A 88 -21.72 11.97 4.27
C ALA A 88 -21.18 10.67 4.90
N ARG A 89 -20.48 9.84 4.13
CA ARG A 89 -19.83 8.62 4.62
C ARG A 89 -18.66 8.88 5.56
N PHE A 90 -17.97 10.00 5.41
CA PHE A 90 -16.79 10.36 6.22
C PHE A 90 -17.08 11.39 7.33
N ALA A 91 -18.24 12.05 7.32
CA ALA A 91 -18.66 12.99 8.35
C ALA A 91 -18.75 12.45 9.80
N PRO A 92 -18.96 11.14 10.08
CA PRO A 92 -18.97 10.63 11.45
C PRO A 92 -17.58 10.35 12.05
N PHE A 93 -16.47 10.74 11.41
CA PHE A 93 -15.10 10.60 11.93
C PHE A 93 -14.43 11.94 12.23
#